data_AF-A0A7V7X3K7-F1
#
_entry.id   AF-A0A7V7X3K7-F1
#
_cell.length_a   1.000
_cell.length_b   1.000
_cell.length_c   1.000
_cell.angle_alpha   90.00
_cell.angle_beta   90.00
_cell.angle_gamma   90.00
#
_symmetry.space_group_name_H-M   'P 1'
#
loop_
_entity.id
_entity.type
_entity.pdbx_description
1 polymer ?
#
loop_
_entity_poly.entity_id
_entity_poly.type
_entity_poly.pdbx_seq_one_letter_code
_entity_poly.pdbx_strand_id
1 'polypeptide(L)'
;MLKHLKSNRAVGNNFAGHDANSCLTEEDIIRYLFHKIADEERFQIENHFTECDLCYDLIAGARKFNSEKELRSHLEQTRREIQKKFLRSVPARRGSKLAYYSAAALVLIAFSGFGYWMSHDPNRQLADEYLKPYSNTIPLSRSQSQETLLEEAMAAYELEDYTLAKGMLSEFIDQNPNNLSAHLYCGISALISNDDLESIAHLQKASYSQDTRIADAAEWYLALANLKLDNINEAKTILVRVVNKNGYFTDSARSLLERIKNE
;
A
#
# COMPACT_ATOMS: atom_id res chain seq x y z
N MET A 1 24.87 19.59 34.06
CA MET A 1 24.07 18.67 33.24
C MET A 1 22.60 19.01 33.42
N LEU A 2 22.06 19.96 32.64
CA LEU A 2 21.36 19.70 31.38
C LEU A 2 20.18 18.73 31.53
N LYS A 3 18.96 19.26 31.59
CA LYS A 3 18.06 19.21 30.42
C LYS A 3 16.82 20.06 30.65
N HIS A 4 16.74 21.09 29.80
CA HIS A 4 15.60 21.95 29.56
C HIS A 4 14.32 21.14 29.30
N LEU A 5 13.26 21.46 30.05
CA LEU A 5 11.90 21.14 29.66
C LEU A 5 11.52 22.05 28.49
N LYS A 6 11.23 21.42 27.36
CA LYS A 6 10.79 22.04 26.12
C LYS A 6 9.59 22.96 26.38
N SER A 7 9.81 24.23 26.03
CA SER A 7 8.79 25.22 25.72
C SER A 7 7.70 24.61 24.83
N ASN A 8 6.48 24.54 25.35
CA ASN A 8 5.30 24.24 24.56
C ASN A 8 4.55 25.56 24.36
N ARG A 9 4.96 26.33 23.35
CA ARG A 9 4.35 27.61 22.98
C ARG A 9 4.05 27.60 21.49
N ALA A 10 3.03 26.85 21.12
CA ALA A 10 2.41 26.92 19.81
C ALA A 10 1.03 27.56 19.98
N VAL A 11 1.01 28.89 20.13
CA VAL A 11 -0.14 29.70 19.73
C VAL A 11 0.32 30.40 18.47
N GLY A 12 -0.24 29.99 17.33
CA GLY A 12 0.10 30.52 16.03
C GLY A 12 -0.15 32.03 15.98
N ASN A 13 0.93 32.80 15.88
CA ASN A 13 0.90 34.24 15.73
C ASN A 13 0.98 34.55 14.23
N ASN A 14 -0.18 34.64 13.57
CA ASN A 14 -0.29 35.28 12.24
C ASN A 14 -0.43 36.80 12.43
N PHE A 15 0.58 37.42 13.04
CA PHE A 15 0.82 38.85 12.95
C PHE A 15 2.16 39.01 12.24
N ALA A 16 2.07 39.30 10.94
CA ALA A 16 3.24 39.51 10.10
C ALA A 16 4.03 40.72 10.62
N GLY A 17 5.31 40.51 10.95
CA GLY A 17 6.32 41.58 10.98
C GLY A 17 6.82 42.08 12.33
N HIS A 18 6.54 41.44 13.47
CA HIS A 18 7.12 41.90 14.75
C HIS A 18 7.52 40.73 15.65
N ASP A 19 8.83 40.57 15.87
CA ASP A 19 9.39 39.52 16.70
C ASP A 19 9.01 39.78 18.17
N ALA A 20 8.33 38.83 18.83
CA ALA A 20 7.92 38.99 20.23
C ALA A 20 9.10 39.16 21.21
N ASN A 21 10.34 38.94 20.76
CA ASN A 21 11.57 39.18 21.52
C ASN A 21 12.08 40.64 21.43
N SER A 22 11.47 41.49 20.58
CA SER A 22 11.84 42.90 20.46
C SER A 22 10.89 43.86 21.17
N CYS A 23 9.78 43.39 21.74
CA CYS A 23 8.78 44.23 22.42
C CYS A 23 9.06 44.39 23.93
N LEU A 24 8.53 45.47 24.52
CA LEU A 24 8.52 45.67 25.97
C LEU A 24 7.80 44.53 26.69
N THR A 25 8.35 44.12 27.82
CA THR A 25 7.71 43.14 28.69
C THR A 25 6.60 43.78 29.54
N GLU A 26 5.73 42.95 30.09
CA GLU A 26 4.71 43.37 31.07
C GLU A 26 5.33 44.15 32.24
N GLU A 27 6.51 43.74 32.69
CA GLU A 27 7.21 44.36 33.82
C GLU A 27 7.81 45.71 33.45
N ASP A 28 8.28 45.91 32.21
CA ASP A 28 8.83 47.19 31.75
C ASP A 28 7.75 48.27 31.74
N ILE A 29 6.54 47.91 31.28
CA ILE A 29 5.39 48.82 31.21
C ILE A 29 4.94 49.22 32.61
N ILE A 30 4.84 48.26 33.54
CA ILE A 30 4.45 48.53 34.92
C ILE A 30 5.47 49.45 35.61
N ARG A 31 6.77 49.15 35.47
CA ARG A 31 7.84 49.95 36.10
C ARG A 31 7.88 51.38 35.56
N TYR A 32 7.70 51.54 34.25
CA TYR A 32 7.63 52.85 33.59
C TYR A 32 6.44 53.69 34.08
N LEU A 33 5.23 53.12 34.11
CA LEU A 33 4.00 53.83 34.46
C LEU A 33 3.95 54.28 35.92
N PHE A 34 4.52 53.49 36.83
CA PHE A 34 4.46 53.77 38.27
C PHE A 34 5.77 54.35 38.84
N HIS A 35 6.59 54.97 37.98
CA HIS A 35 7.81 55.72 38.32
C HIS A 35 8.84 54.95 39.17
N LYS A 36 9.10 53.68 38.80
CA LYS A 36 10.06 52.80 39.49
C LYS A 36 11.37 52.58 38.72
N ILE A 37 11.77 53.51 37.85
CA ILE A 37 12.93 53.34 36.95
C ILE A 37 13.93 54.49 37.07
N ALA A 38 15.21 54.21 36.81
CA ALA A 38 16.26 55.22 36.69
C ALA A 38 16.15 55.96 35.35
N ASP A 39 16.63 57.20 35.28
CA ASP A 39 16.50 58.09 34.10
C ASP A 39 17.06 57.47 32.81
N GLU A 40 18.10 56.66 32.91
CA GLU A 40 18.71 55.95 31.77
C GLU A 40 17.79 54.85 31.19
N GLU A 41 17.14 54.06 32.06
CA GLU A 41 16.20 53.01 31.64
C GLU A 41 14.91 53.61 31.06
N ARG A 42 14.53 54.79 31.56
CA ARG A 42 13.39 55.54 31.04
C ARG A 42 13.60 55.88 29.58
N PHE A 43 14.75 56.47 29.24
CA PHE A 43 15.05 56.85 27.86
C PHE A 43 14.95 55.68 26.86
N GLN A 44 15.40 54.49 27.23
CA GLN A 44 15.33 53.30 26.36
C GLN A 44 13.89 52.83 26.10
N ILE A 45 13.06 52.83 27.14
CA ILE A 45 11.62 52.54 27.00
C ILE A 45 10.94 53.62 26.16
N GLU A 46 11.34 54.88 26.34
CA GLU A 46 10.79 55.99 25.57
C GLU A 46 11.11 55.90 24.08
N ASN A 47 12.35 55.56 23.73
CA ASN A 47 12.75 55.35 22.34
C ASN A 47 12.02 54.15 21.71
N HIS A 48 11.85 53.04 22.44
CA HIS A 48 11.15 51.88 21.90
C HIS A 48 9.66 52.15 21.63
N PHE A 49 8.95 52.85 22.52
CA PHE A 49 7.53 53.13 22.26
C PHE A 49 7.35 54.06 21.06
N THR A 50 8.30 54.96 20.76
CA THR A 50 8.19 55.85 19.59
C THR A 50 8.34 55.10 18.27
N GLU A 51 8.95 53.93 18.29
CA GLU A 51 9.22 53.11 17.11
C GLU A 51 8.24 51.93 16.95
N CYS A 52 7.42 51.62 17.97
CA CYS A 52 6.52 50.46 17.99
C CYS A 52 5.07 50.85 18.30
N ASP A 53 4.23 50.86 17.25
CA ASP A 53 2.79 51.17 17.34
C ASP A 53 2.06 50.29 18.38
N LEU A 54 2.39 49.00 18.43
CA LEU A 54 1.79 48.06 19.38
C LEU A 54 2.10 48.41 20.84
N CYS A 55 3.36 48.77 21.13
CA CYS A 55 3.78 49.13 22.48
C CYS A 55 3.23 50.51 22.88
N TYR A 56 3.11 51.44 21.92
CA TYR A 56 2.44 52.73 22.13
C TYR A 56 0.98 52.54 22.58
N ASP A 57 0.21 51.74 21.83
CA ASP A 57 -1.18 51.44 22.13
C ASP A 57 -1.33 50.72 23.48
N LEU A 58 -0.43 49.80 23.77
CA LEU A 58 -0.42 49.05 25.02
C LEU A 58 -0.19 49.97 26.23
N ILE A 59 0.76 50.91 26.14
CA ILE A 59 1.02 51.90 27.19
C ILE A 59 -0.17 52.86 27.33
N ALA A 60 -0.74 53.34 26.21
CA ALA A 60 -1.91 54.21 26.24
C ALA A 60 -3.12 53.54 26.92
N GLY A 61 -3.31 52.24 26.70
CA GLY A 61 -4.29 51.42 27.41
C GLY A 61 -3.96 51.26 28.89
N ALA A 62 -2.71 50.95 29.22
CA ALA A 62 -2.25 50.70 30.59
C ALA A 62 -2.23 51.97 31.47
N ARG A 63 -2.07 53.17 30.90
CA ARG A 63 -2.18 54.47 31.61
C ARG A 63 -3.55 54.71 32.26
N LYS A 64 -4.59 53.99 31.85
CA LYS A 64 -5.93 54.13 32.44
C LYS A 64 -6.05 53.57 33.85
N PHE A 65 -5.07 52.80 34.31
CA PHE A 65 -5.04 52.21 35.64
C PHE A 65 -4.24 53.09 36.60
N ASN A 66 -4.81 53.37 37.77
CA ASN A 66 -4.22 54.33 38.73
C ASN A 66 -3.26 53.65 39.72
N SER A 67 -3.18 52.33 39.72
CA SER A 67 -2.26 51.58 40.59
C SER A 67 -1.74 50.31 39.92
N GLU A 68 -0.52 49.91 40.29
CA GLU A 68 0.11 48.68 39.81
C GLU A 68 -0.75 47.44 40.09
N LYS A 69 -1.36 47.38 41.29
CA LYS A 69 -2.19 46.26 41.71
C LYS A 69 -3.42 46.10 40.82
N GLU A 70 -4.03 47.20 40.39
CA GLU A 70 -5.21 47.21 39.53
C GLU A 70 -4.86 46.71 38.12
N LEU A 71 -3.75 47.21 37.55
CA LEU A 71 -3.27 46.78 36.23
C LEU A 71 -2.95 45.29 36.21
N ARG A 72 -2.18 44.79 37.19
CA ARG A 72 -1.84 43.34 37.28
C ARG A 72 -3.09 42.47 37.42
N SER A 73 -4.06 42.88 38.25
CA SER A 73 -5.31 42.13 38.42
C SER A 73 -6.11 42.07 37.12
N HIS A 74 -6.17 43.17 36.36
CA HIS A 74 -6.89 43.20 35.09
C HIS A 74 -6.20 42.31 34.04
N LEU A 75 -4.87 42.36 33.94
CA LEU A 75 -4.10 41.49 33.04
C LEU A 75 -4.30 40.00 33.34
N GLU A 76 -4.33 39.62 34.62
CA GLU A 76 -4.63 38.24 35.02
C GLU A 76 -6.05 37.81 34.63
N GLN A 77 -7.05 38.68 34.83
CA GLN A 77 -8.43 38.41 34.43
C GLN A 77 -8.55 38.25 32.91
N THR A 78 -7.95 39.16 32.13
CA THR A 78 -7.94 39.09 30.67
C THR A 78 -7.26 37.82 30.18
N ARG A 79 -6.11 37.44 30.75
CA ARG A 79 -5.42 36.18 30.42
C ARG A 79 -6.32 34.97 30.70
N ARG A 80 -7.01 34.94 31.85
CA ARG A 80 -7.95 33.86 32.19
C ARG A 80 -9.13 33.78 31.22
N GLU A 81 -9.70 34.91 30.82
CA GLU A 81 -10.83 34.96 29.89
C GLU A 81 -10.42 34.55 28.46
N ILE A 82 -9.24 34.98 27.99
CA ILE A 82 -8.67 34.52 26.72
C ILE A 82 -8.47 33.00 26.77
N GLN A 83 -7.88 32.48 27.85
CA GLN A 83 -7.64 31.04 27.99
C GLN A 83 -8.95 30.25 28.02
N LYS A 84 -9.99 30.71 28.73
CA LYS A 84 -11.31 30.06 28.73
C LYS A 84 -11.97 30.06 27.35
N LYS A 85 -11.84 31.16 26.59
CA LYS A 85 -12.42 31.26 25.24
C LYS A 85 -11.67 30.41 24.22
N PHE A 86 -10.34 30.35 24.30
CA PHE A 86 -9.52 29.52 23.42
C PHE A 86 -9.76 28.02 23.69
N LEU A 87 -9.84 27.61 24.96
CA LEU A 87 -10.09 26.23 25.36
C LEU A 87 -11.54 25.74 25.11
N ARG A 88 -12.50 26.64 24.88
CA ARG A 88 -13.90 26.28 24.58
C ARG A 88 -14.19 26.00 23.10
N SER A 89 -13.19 26.08 22.22
CA SER A 89 -13.42 26.10 20.76
C SER A 89 -13.17 24.80 19.99
N VAL A 90 -12.82 23.68 20.65
CA VAL A 90 -12.78 22.38 19.96
C VAL A 90 -13.85 21.46 20.57
N PRO A 91 -15.05 21.36 19.97
CA PRO A 91 -16.01 20.36 20.40
C PRO A 91 -15.39 18.98 20.15
N ALA A 92 -15.10 18.25 21.22
CA ALA A 92 -14.78 16.83 21.16
C ALA A 92 -16.03 16.09 20.64
N ARG A 93 -16.14 15.91 19.33
CA ARG A 93 -17.16 15.05 18.74
C ARG A 93 -16.90 13.63 19.23
N ARG A 94 -17.64 13.18 20.24
CA ARG A 94 -17.83 11.75 20.49
C ARG A 94 -18.44 11.18 19.21
N GLY A 95 -17.63 10.50 18.40
CA GLY A 95 -18.12 9.80 17.22
C GLY A 95 -19.31 8.95 17.62
N SER A 96 -20.44 9.12 16.92
CA SER A 96 -21.60 8.29 17.19
C SER A 96 -21.20 6.84 16.94
N LYS A 97 -21.59 5.91 17.83
CA LYS A 97 -21.39 4.47 17.57
C LYS A 97 -21.96 4.08 16.20
N LEU A 98 -23.01 4.78 15.76
CA LEU A 98 -23.60 4.67 14.44
C LEU A 98 -22.62 5.02 13.30
N ALA A 99 -21.82 6.08 13.42
CA ALA A 99 -20.78 6.41 12.44
C ALA A 99 -19.72 5.30 12.37
N TYR A 100 -19.34 4.71 13.52
CA TYR A 100 -18.41 3.60 13.57
C TYR A 100 -18.97 2.32 12.90
N TYR A 101 -20.21 1.95 13.19
CA TYR A 101 -20.88 0.82 12.53
C TYR A 101 -21.07 1.04 11.03
N SER A 102 -21.38 2.27 10.60
CA SER A 102 -21.51 2.58 9.18
C SER A 102 -20.19 2.45 8.41
N ALA A 103 -19.06 2.86 9.01
CA ALA A 103 -17.75 2.69 8.41
C ALA A 103 -17.35 1.21 8.31
N ALA A 104 -17.61 0.41 9.35
CA ALA A 104 -17.35 -1.03 9.34
C ALA A 104 -18.17 -1.76 8.27
N ALA A 105 -19.44 -1.40 8.09
CA ALA A 105 -20.29 -1.98 7.05
C ALA A 105 -19.77 -1.71 5.63
N LEU A 106 -19.28 -0.49 5.37
CA LEU A 106 -18.69 -0.15 4.07
C LEU A 106 -17.43 -0.96 3.78
N VAL A 107 -16.58 -1.20 4.80
CA VAL A 107 -15.40 -2.05 4.64
C VAL A 107 -15.79 -3.49 4.32
N LEU A 108 -16.80 -4.04 5.01
CA LEU A 108 -17.29 -5.39 4.72
C LEU A 108 -17.87 -5.51 3.31
N ILE A 109 -18.67 -4.52 2.89
CA ILE A 109 -19.24 -4.47 1.53
C ILE A 109 -18.13 -4.33 0.49
N ALA A 110 -17.12 -3.49 0.73
CA ALA A 110 -15.98 -3.34 -0.15
C ALA A 110 -15.16 -4.64 -0.27
N PHE A 111 -14.89 -5.33 0.84
CA PHE A 111 -14.22 -6.64 0.83
C PHE A 111 -15.05 -7.71 0.12
N SER A 112 -16.37 -7.72 0.33
CA SER A 112 -17.27 -8.68 -0.29
C SER A 112 -17.42 -8.43 -1.80
N GLY A 113 -17.51 -7.16 -2.20
CA GLY A 113 -17.56 -6.73 -3.60
C GLY A 113 -16.24 -6.98 -4.33
N PHE A 114 -15.10 -6.74 -3.67
CA PHE A 114 -13.78 -7.06 -4.21
C PHE A 114 -13.58 -8.57 -4.37
N GLY A 115 -13.99 -9.37 -3.38
CA GLY A 115 -13.96 -10.83 -3.48
C GLY A 115 -14.87 -11.35 -4.61
N TYR A 116 -16.07 -10.79 -4.76
CA TYR A 116 -16.98 -11.15 -5.85
C TYR A 116 -16.41 -10.78 -7.22
N TRP A 117 -15.86 -9.56 -7.38
CA TRP A 117 -15.24 -9.11 -8.62
C TRP A 117 -14.00 -9.95 -8.98
N MET A 118 -13.13 -10.25 -8.01
CA MET A 118 -11.98 -11.14 -8.19
C MET A 118 -12.39 -12.58 -8.55
N SER A 119 -13.58 -13.02 -8.13
CA SER A 119 -14.12 -14.35 -8.45
C SER A 119 -14.88 -14.41 -9.77
N HIS A 120 -15.15 -13.25 -10.40
CA HIS A 120 -15.98 -13.13 -11.59
C HIS A 120 -15.16 -12.70 -12.82
N ASP A 121 -13.95 -13.25 -12.95
CA ASP A 121 -13.15 -13.11 -14.16
C ASP A 121 -13.63 -14.15 -15.21
N PRO A 122 -14.30 -13.71 -16.31
CA PRO A 122 -14.84 -14.61 -17.31
C PRO A 122 -13.73 -15.38 -18.06
N ASN A 123 -12.57 -14.76 -18.29
CA ASN A 123 -11.45 -15.38 -18.99
C ASN A 123 -10.82 -16.49 -18.14
N ARG A 124 -10.71 -16.27 -16.84
CA ARG A 124 -10.27 -17.32 -15.92
C ARG A 124 -11.22 -18.50 -15.89
N GLN A 125 -12.53 -18.25 -15.76
CA GLN A 125 -13.55 -19.31 -15.77
C GLN A 125 -13.54 -20.09 -17.10
N LEU A 126 -13.38 -19.38 -18.21
CA LEU A 126 -13.23 -19.97 -19.53
C LEU A 126 -11.97 -20.85 -19.60
N ALA A 127 -10.81 -20.37 -19.14
CA ALA A 127 -9.58 -21.16 -19.12
C ALA A 127 -9.71 -22.42 -18.26
N ASP A 128 -10.35 -22.31 -17.08
CA ASP A 128 -10.59 -23.42 -16.16
C ASP A 128 -11.44 -24.53 -16.78
N GLU A 129 -12.41 -24.21 -17.64
CA GLU A 129 -13.22 -25.20 -18.34
C GLU A 129 -12.40 -26.08 -19.31
N TYR A 130 -11.33 -25.52 -19.87
CA TYR A 130 -10.41 -26.22 -20.79
C TYR A 130 -9.19 -26.81 -20.07
N LEU A 131 -8.96 -26.45 -18.80
CA LEU A 131 -7.83 -26.90 -18.01
C LEU A 131 -8.06 -28.34 -17.53
N LYS A 132 -7.36 -29.29 -18.14
CA LYS A 132 -7.33 -30.70 -17.72
C LYS A 132 -5.89 -31.10 -17.39
N PRO A 133 -5.64 -31.91 -16.35
CA PRO A 133 -4.30 -32.42 -16.07
C PRO A 133 -3.73 -33.15 -17.27
N TYR A 134 -2.47 -32.88 -17.60
CA TYR A 134 -1.77 -33.60 -18.65
C TYR A 134 -1.36 -34.97 -18.15
N SER A 135 -1.55 -36.01 -18.95
CA SER A 135 -1.14 -37.36 -18.57
C SER A 135 0.37 -37.42 -18.33
N ASN A 136 0.78 -38.17 -17.30
CA ASN A 136 2.21 -38.40 -17.05
C ASN A 136 2.81 -39.23 -18.20
N THR A 137 3.82 -38.66 -18.87
CA THR A 137 4.57 -39.30 -19.94
C THR A 137 6.03 -39.54 -19.57
N ILE A 138 6.44 -39.19 -18.34
CA ILE A 138 7.79 -39.46 -17.85
C ILE A 138 7.88 -40.96 -17.51
N PRO A 139 8.75 -41.72 -18.21
CA PRO A 139 8.91 -43.14 -17.90
C PRO A 139 9.55 -43.30 -16.51
N LEU A 140 9.00 -44.20 -15.69
CA LEU A 140 9.59 -44.60 -14.41
C LEU A 140 10.96 -45.23 -14.65
N SER A 141 12.00 -44.77 -13.95
CA SER A 141 13.38 -45.20 -14.16
C SER A 141 13.95 -45.79 -12.87
N ARG A 142 14.26 -47.08 -12.89
CA ARG A 142 14.78 -47.78 -11.71
C ARG A 142 16.28 -47.49 -11.46
N SER A 143 16.73 -46.25 -11.21
CA SER A 143 17.90 -45.93 -10.35
C SER A 143 18.40 -44.47 -10.43
N GLN A 144 18.97 -44.01 -9.29
CA GLN A 144 19.72 -42.77 -8.96
C GLN A 144 18.93 -41.81 -8.08
N SER A 145 19.57 -41.26 -7.05
CA SER A 145 18.93 -40.44 -6.01
C SER A 145 18.31 -39.14 -6.53
N GLN A 146 18.83 -38.58 -7.63
CA GLN A 146 18.24 -37.41 -8.29
C GLN A 146 17.00 -37.78 -9.13
N GLU A 147 16.95 -38.99 -9.71
CA GLU A 147 15.73 -39.49 -10.34
C GLU A 147 14.64 -39.73 -9.30
N THR A 148 15.00 -40.08 -8.06
CA THR A 148 14.05 -40.25 -6.96
C THR A 148 13.23 -38.98 -6.67
N LEU A 149 13.85 -37.79 -6.66
CA LEU A 149 13.09 -36.54 -6.42
C LEU A 149 12.08 -36.27 -7.53
N LEU A 150 12.46 -36.49 -8.80
CA LEU A 150 11.55 -36.34 -9.93
C LEU A 150 10.42 -37.39 -9.87
N GLU A 151 10.73 -38.63 -9.53
CA GLU A 151 9.72 -39.70 -9.37
C GLU A 151 8.72 -39.39 -8.25
N GLU A 152 9.20 -38.93 -7.09
CA GLU A 152 8.33 -38.52 -5.98
C GLU A 152 7.47 -37.31 -6.35
N ALA A 153 8.03 -36.34 -7.07
CA ALA A 153 7.29 -35.18 -7.54
C ALA A 153 6.19 -35.58 -8.55
N MET A 154 6.49 -36.51 -9.44
CA MET A 154 5.51 -37.05 -10.38
C MET A 154 4.48 -37.96 -9.72
N ALA A 155 4.84 -38.67 -8.65
CA ALA A 155 3.87 -39.40 -7.84
C ALA A 155 2.89 -38.44 -7.15
N ALA A 156 3.37 -37.31 -6.61
CA ALA A 156 2.50 -36.27 -6.08
C ALA A 156 1.57 -35.69 -7.16
N TYR A 157 2.09 -35.47 -8.38
CA TYR A 157 1.29 -35.02 -9.53
C TYR A 157 0.18 -36.02 -9.90
N GLU A 158 0.49 -37.32 -9.95
CA GLU A 158 -0.49 -38.37 -10.24
C GLU A 158 -1.55 -38.53 -9.13
N LEU A 159 -1.19 -38.20 -7.89
CA LEU A 159 -2.11 -38.11 -6.75
C LEU A 159 -2.87 -36.77 -6.70
N GLU A 160 -2.74 -35.94 -7.72
CA GLU A 160 -3.37 -34.62 -7.85
C GLU A 160 -2.95 -33.61 -6.77
N ASP A 161 -1.86 -33.86 -6.03
CA ASP A 161 -1.25 -32.89 -5.13
C ASP A 161 -0.31 -31.96 -5.92
N TYR A 162 -0.92 -31.09 -6.72
CA TYR A 162 -0.19 -30.17 -7.59
C TYR A 162 0.66 -29.15 -6.81
N THR A 163 0.28 -28.84 -5.56
CA THR A 163 1.07 -27.90 -4.74
C THR A 163 2.38 -28.55 -4.32
N LEU A 164 2.32 -29.80 -3.84
CA LEU A 164 3.51 -30.58 -3.50
C LEU A 164 4.35 -30.88 -4.74
N ALA A 165 3.71 -31.34 -5.82
CA ALA A 165 4.38 -31.65 -7.08
C ALA A 165 5.15 -30.43 -7.61
N LYS A 166 4.52 -29.25 -7.63
CA LYS A 166 5.18 -27.99 -8.02
C LYS A 166 6.42 -27.72 -7.16
N GLY A 167 6.31 -27.81 -5.84
CA GLY A 167 7.43 -27.58 -4.93
C GLY A 167 8.62 -28.51 -5.20
N MET A 168 8.36 -29.80 -5.32
CA MET A 168 9.41 -30.81 -5.57
C MET A 168 9.99 -30.69 -6.99
N LEU A 169 9.18 -30.38 -7.99
CA LEU A 169 9.65 -30.13 -9.36
C LEU A 169 10.52 -28.88 -9.43
N SER A 170 10.16 -27.79 -8.73
CA SER A 170 11.00 -26.59 -8.66
C SER A 170 12.37 -26.88 -8.02
N GLU A 171 12.41 -27.65 -6.93
CA GLU A 171 13.67 -28.08 -6.31
C GLU A 171 14.52 -28.95 -7.26
N PHE A 172 13.88 -29.86 -8.00
CA PHE A 172 14.56 -30.68 -9.00
C PHE A 172 15.12 -29.82 -10.16
N ILE A 173 14.36 -28.82 -10.62
CA ILE A 173 14.74 -27.88 -11.68
C ILE A 173 15.95 -27.03 -11.28
N ASP A 174 16.07 -26.62 -10.03
CA ASP A 174 17.23 -25.85 -9.55
C ASP A 174 18.55 -26.60 -9.76
N GLN A 175 18.52 -27.93 -9.66
CA GLN A 175 19.66 -28.80 -9.92
C GLN A 175 19.76 -29.19 -11.41
N ASN A 176 18.64 -29.20 -12.13
CA ASN A 176 18.52 -29.70 -13.51
C ASN A 176 17.79 -28.68 -14.42
N PRO A 177 18.31 -27.46 -14.62
CA PRO A 177 17.58 -26.35 -15.25
C PRO A 177 17.24 -26.58 -16.73
N ASN A 178 17.83 -27.61 -17.37
CA ASN A 178 17.58 -27.96 -18.76
C ASN A 178 16.58 -29.14 -18.91
N ASN A 179 16.02 -29.67 -17.82
CA ASN A 179 15.01 -30.71 -17.89
C ASN A 179 13.65 -30.12 -18.27
N LEU A 180 13.35 -30.12 -19.57
CA LEU A 180 12.14 -29.49 -20.11
C LEU A 180 10.85 -30.25 -19.74
N SER A 181 10.93 -31.56 -19.47
CA SER A 181 9.80 -32.33 -18.94
C SER A 181 9.43 -31.86 -17.53
N ALA A 182 10.43 -31.67 -16.65
CA ALA A 182 10.20 -31.14 -15.31
C ALA A 182 9.61 -29.72 -15.37
N HIS A 183 10.10 -28.87 -16.29
CA HIS A 183 9.50 -27.58 -16.54
C HIS A 183 8.03 -27.65 -16.99
N LEU A 184 7.68 -28.59 -17.88
CA LEU A 184 6.29 -28.78 -18.31
C LEU A 184 5.39 -29.10 -17.12
N TYR A 185 5.71 -30.15 -16.35
CA TYR A 185 4.87 -30.57 -15.23
C TYR A 185 4.87 -29.56 -14.09
N CYS A 186 5.96 -28.82 -13.87
CA CYS A 186 5.99 -27.75 -12.88
C CYS A 186 5.03 -26.63 -13.31
N GLY A 187 5.10 -26.23 -14.58
CA GLY A 187 4.24 -25.20 -15.15
C GLY A 187 2.75 -25.57 -15.12
N ILE A 188 2.41 -26.84 -15.40
CA ILE A 188 1.04 -27.35 -15.30
C ILE A 188 0.57 -27.40 -13.84
N SER A 189 1.42 -27.90 -12.94
CA SER A 189 1.10 -27.95 -11.50
C SER A 189 0.88 -26.55 -10.92
N ALA A 190 1.71 -25.58 -11.32
CA ALA A 190 1.54 -24.17 -11.00
C ALA A 190 0.20 -23.63 -11.51
N LEU A 191 -0.16 -23.91 -12.76
CA LEU A 191 -1.43 -23.45 -13.35
C LEU A 191 -2.66 -24.00 -12.63
N ILE A 192 -2.64 -25.28 -12.28
CA ILE A 192 -3.75 -25.95 -11.58
C ILE A 192 -3.85 -25.46 -10.14
N SER A 193 -2.71 -25.19 -9.49
CA SER A 193 -2.67 -24.61 -8.14
C SER A 193 -2.87 -23.08 -8.11
N ASN A 194 -3.24 -22.46 -9.24
CA ASN A 194 -3.51 -21.02 -9.40
C ASN A 194 -2.29 -20.10 -9.20
N ASP A 195 -1.09 -20.61 -9.46
CA ASP A 195 0.13 -19.83 -9.58
C ASP A 195 0.45 -19.54 -11.05
N ASP A 196 -0.42 -18.72 -11.66
CA ASP A 196 -0.45 -18.52 -13.12
C ASP A 196 0.83 -17.83 -13.65
N LEU A 197 1.47 -16.98 -12.83
CA LEU A 197 2.72 -16.29 -13.20
C LEU A 197 3.91 -17.25 -13.24
N GLU A 198 4.07 -18.10 -12.21
CA GLU A 198 5.12 -19.12 -12.19
C GLU A 198 4.90 -20.15 -13.31
N SER A 199 3.62 -20.48 -13.58
CA SER A 199 3.22 -21.35 -14.69
C SER A 199 3.78 -20.87 -16.03
N ILE A 200 3.55 -19.59 -16.38
CA ILE A 200 4.04 -19.01 -17.65
C ILE A 200 5.55 -19.19 -17.79
N ALA A 201 6.32 -18.89 -16.73
CA ALA A 201 7.78 -18.96 -16.79
C ALA A 201 8.29 -20.38 -17.11
N HIS A 202 7.69 -21.40 -16.50
CA HIS A 202 8.08 -22.78 -16.73
C HIS A 202 7.56 -23.34 -18.07
N LEU A 203 6.32 -23.03 -18.43
CA LEU A 203 5.72 -23.47 -19.69
C LEU A 203 6.42 -22.83 -20.89
N GLN A 204 6.84 -21.57 -20.79
CA GLN A 204 7.61 -20.93 -21.84
C GLN A 204 8.95 -21.63 -22.07
N LYS A 205 9.65 -22.07 -21.01
CA LYS A 205 10.87 -22.89 -21.15
C LYS A 205 10.58 -24.23 -21.82
N ALA A 206 9.54 -24.93 -21.37
CA ALA A 206 9.14 -26.23 -21.92
C ALA A 206 8.71 -26.15 -23.40
N SER A 207 8.18 -25.00 -23.85
CA SER A 207 7.78 -24.79 -25.24
C SER A 207 8.93 -24.86 -26.25
N TYR A 208 10.18 -24.69 -25.80
CA TYR A 208 11.39 -24.83 -26.63
C TYR A 208 11.90 -26.27 -26.77
N SER A 209 11.16 -27.25 -26.24
CA SER A 209 11.55 -28.66 -26.33
C SER A 209 11.59 -29.16 -27.78
N GLN A 210 12.57 -30.02 -28.07
CA GLN A 210 12.62 -30.77 -29.32
C GLN A 210 11.65 -31.96 -29.31
N ASP A 211 11.20 -32.41 -28.13
CA ASP A 211 10.11 -33.39 -28.02
C ASP A 211 8.79 -32.66 -28.28
N THR A 212 8.18 -32.98 -29.42
CA THR A 212 6.91 -32.39 -29.86
C THR A 212 5.78 -32.58 -28.86
N ARG A 213 5.75 -33.68 -28.10
CA ARG A 213 4.72 -33.91 -27.08
C ARG A 213 4.82 -32.90 -25.95
N ILE A 214 6.06 -32.58 -25.55
CA ILE A 214 6.34 -31.58 -24.51
C ILE A 214 6.05 -30.18 -25.03
N ALA A 215 6.57 -29.85 -26.22
CA ALA A 215 6.41 -28.51 -26.79
C ALA A 215 4.94 -28.16 -27.06
N ASP A 216 4.16 -29.11 -27.60
CA ASP A 216 2.75 -28.90 -27.91
C ASP A 216 1.89 -28.80 -26.64
N ALA A 217 2.18 -29.63 -25.62
CA ALA A 217 1.55 -29.49 -24.31
C ALA A 217 1.89 -28.14 -23.69
N ALA A 218 3.18 -27.77 -23.67
CA ALA A 218 3.63 -26.51 -23.10
C ALA A 218 2.94 -25.30 -23.73
N GLU A 219 2.84 -25.25 -25.07
CA GLU A 219 2.14 -24.16 -25.76
C GLU A 219 0.63 -24.12 -25.44
N TRP A 220 -0.03 -25.28 -25.35
CA TRP A 220 -1.43 -25.34 -24.95
C TRP A 220 -1.66 -24.78 -23.55
N TYR A 221 -0.93 -25.26 -22.55
CA TYR A 221 -1.07 -24.77 -21.17
C TYR A 221 -0.59 -23.32 -21.03
N LEU A 222 0.39 -22.88 -21.82
CA LEU A 222 0.85 -21.50 -21.82
C LEU A 222 -0.24 -20.55 -22.31
N ALA A 223 -1.03 -20.96 -23.30
CA ALA A 223 -2.19 -20.19 -23.74
C ALA A 223 -3.26 -20.09 -22.64
N LEU A 224 -3.53 -21.18 -21.92
CA LEU A 224 -4.47 -21.18 -20.80
C LEU A 224 -4.00 -20.28 -19.65
N ALA A 225 -2.70 -20.33 -19.30
CA ALA A 225 -2.11 -19.47 -18.28
C ALA A 225 -2.18 -17.98 -18.66
N ASN A 226 -1.91 -17.65 -19.93
CA ASN A 226 -2.07 -16.28 -20.41
C ASN A 226 -3.53 -15.82 -20.38
N LEU A 227 -4.48 -16.71 -20.70
CA LEU A 227 -5.90 -16.38 -20.63
C LEU A 227 -6.35 -16.11 -19.19
N LYS A 228 -5.88 -16.89 -18.21
CA LYS A 228 -6.17 -16.65 -16.78
C LYS A 228 -5.64 -15.32 -16.25
N LEU A 229 -4.56 -14.80 -16.84
CA LEU A 229 -3.99 -13.50 -16.49
C LEU A 229 -4.52 -12.36 -17.37
N ASP A 230 -5.61 -12.57 -18.10
CA ASP A 230 -6.22 -11.59 -19.00
C ASP A 230 -5.30 -11.11 -20.15
N ASN A 231 -4.24 -11.88 -20.45
CA ASN A 231 -3.32 -11.64 -21.58
C ASN A 231 -3.92 -12.20 -22.88
N ILE A 232 -5.12 -11.73 -23.24
CA ILE A 232 -5.95 -12.27 -24.32
C ILE A 232 -5.21 -12.33 -25.66
N ASN A 233 -4.46 -11.28 -26.02
CA ASN A 233 -3.75 -11.21 -27.30
C ASN A 233 -2.63 -12.26 -27.40
N GLU A 234 -1.91 -12.49 -26.31
CA GLU A 234 -0.85 -13.50 -26.26
C GLU A 234 -1.47 -14.90 -26.32
N ALA A 235 -2.53 -15.15 -25.52
CA ALA A 235 -3.27 -16.40 -25.57
C ALA A 235 -3.77 -16.71 -26.99
N LYS A 236 -4.41 -15.75 -27.68
CA LYS A 236 -4.85 -15.90 -29.07
C LYS A 236 -3.69 -16.23 -30.02
N THR A 237 -2.56 -15.54 -29.88
CA THR A 237 -1.37 -15.76 -30.72
C THR A 237 -0.83 -17.18 -30.56
N ILE A 238 -0.74 -17.67 -29.33
CA ILE A 238 -0.30 -19.03 -29.03
C ILE A 238 -1.32 -20.06 -29.53
N LEU A 239 -2.61 -19.86 -29.29
CA LEU A 239 -3.66 -20.78 -29.75
C LEU A 239 -3.69 -20.92 -31.28
N VAL A 240 -3.48 -19.84 -32.03
CA VAL A 240 -3.37 -19.90 -33.50
C VAL A 240 -2.20 -20.79 -33.91
N ARG A 241 -1.06 -20.69 -33.21
CA ARG A 241 0.10 -21.57 -33.44
C ARG A 241 -0.23 -23.04 -33.14
N VAL A 242 -0.88 -23.31 -32.01
CA VAL A 242 -1.33 -24.66 -31.63
C VAL A 242 -2.26 -25.25 -32.71
N VAL A 243 -3.20 -24.46 -33.24
CA VAL A 243 -4.08 -24.89 -34.33
C VAL A 243 -3.30 -25.21 -35.61
N ASN A 244 -2.33 -24.36 -35.98
CA ASN A 244 -1.56 -24.53 -37.21
C ASN A 244 -0.65 -25.77 -37.18
N LYS A 245 -0.23 -26.22 -36.00
CA LYS A 245 0.58 -27.45 -35.85
C LYS A 245 -0.20 -28.74 -36.13
N ASN A 246 -1.53 -28.71 -36.09
CA ASN A 246 -2.40 -29.89 -36.26
C ASN A 246 -2.04 -31.06 -35.29
N GLY A 247 -1.70 -30.73 -34.04
CA GLY A 247 -1.38 -31.69 -32.97
C GLY A 247 -2.57 -32.06 -32.08
N TYR A 248 -2.28 -32.69 -30.93
CA TYR A 248 -3.28 -33.20 -29.97
C TYR A 248 -4.29 -32.14 -29.47
N PHE A 249 -3.84 -30.91 -29.27
CA PHE A 249 -4.66 -29.83 -28.72
C PHE A 249 -5.41 -28.99 -29.78
N THR A 250 -5.33 -29.35 -31.06
CA THR A 250 -5.86 -28.54 -32.18
C THR A 250 -7.34 -28.22 -32.04
N ASP A 251 -8.17 -29.24 -31.76
CA ASP A 251 -9.62 -29.04 -31.69
C ASP A 251 -10.02 -28.24 -30.45
N SER A 252 -9.36 -28.48 -29.32
CA SER A 252 -9.53 -27.68 -28.10
C SER A 252 -9.13 -26.22 -28.33
N ALA A 253 -8.00 -25.97 -29.00
CA ALA A 253 -7.53 -24.62 -29.30
C ALA A 253 -8.46 -23.89 -30.28
N ARG A 254 -9.00 -24.57 -31.29
CA ARG A 254 -10.00 -24.00 -32.20
C ARG A 254 -11.28 -23.64 -31.44
N SER A 255 -11.76 -24.55 -30.60
CA SER A 255 -12.96 -24.32 -29.77
C SER A 255 -12.78 -23.14 -28.83
N LEU A 256 -11.64 -23.05 -28.15
CA LEU A 256 -11.32 -21.96 -27.24
C LEU A 256 -11.20 -20.62 -27.98
N LEU A 257 -10.51 -20.57 -29.14
CA LEU A 257 -10.41 -19.36 -29.96
C LEU A 257 -11.77 -18.79 -30.36
N GLU A 258 -12.74 -19.63 -30.70
CA GLU A 258 -14.09 -19.17 -31.05
C GLU A 258 -14.82 -18.56 -29.84
N ARG A 259 -14.59 -19.07 -28.64
CA ARG A 259 -15.17 -18.50 -27.41
C ARG A 259 -14.57 -17.15 -27.06
N ILE A 260 -13.25 -16.99 -27.15
CA ILE A 260 -12.57 -15.70 -26.88
C ILE A 260 -12.87 -14.64 -27.98
N LYS A 261 -13.44 -15.02 -29.13
CA LYS A 261 -13.89 -14.05 -30.16
C LYS A 261 -15.30 -13.50 -29.90
N ASN A 262 -16.10 -14.21 -29.10
CA ASN A 262 -17.51 -13.90 -28.87
C ASN A 262 -17.75 -13.12 -27.57
N GLU A 263 -16.69 -12.80 -26.83
CA GLU A 263 -16.67 -11.86 -25.70
C GLU A 263 -16.06 -10.52 -26.14
#